data_AF-A0A4Z0WHS0-F1
#
_entry.id   AF-A0A4Z0WHS0-F1
#
_cell.length_a   1.000
_cell.length_b   1.000
_cell.length_c   1.000
_cell.angle_alpha   90.00
_cell.angle_beta   90.00
_cell.angle_gamma   90.00
#
_symmetry.space_group_name_H-M   'P 1'
#
loop_
_entity.id
_entity.type
_entity.pdbx_description
1 polymer ?
#
loop_
_entity_poly.entity_id
_entity_poly.type
_entity_poly.pdbx_seq_one_letter_code
_entity_poly.pdbx_strand_id
1 'polypeptide(L)'
;MFFDHHSQFFRPLVSKYRAQVVECLTALYQRLYGAEADYGQAVTRQQVIETFQEALVRAPEMTDSPQEDSAEADAERSRFRDTREQAGWLLNQMLDAGWLDRQVDDATLEVTLSFTRTGRRFTEAFVDDERKAGSTHRSRHRNTRNVRNALGSFLNHGEVYDLLDAWDYSERILADFTDVIEELNERRRALVREMEGAFNVDRASAEFFDFMEQRFQPDIAIRLSADSVEKYREQISDVIGRIRRQPKAFKGDAEQRLRELLPDQVEPGQSLLWSFLDGIDRRVRNAAEVMLPALRRSLQHFTKRADIIIRQMNYLSSRKHADVAAVARRLSGHPQAEQSRRLELAAGAMAGLSMSLPDPEQIRLHERRVAEVTDYSLMDDFADDMESRKAVHIDQAEAQAFYISQQKLQQYIADRLADHQELSSAELPIETAEDFMAVAHLISAGQLEEWTVEPTGRVLSDTYFSQRDEFVLSRRRADTALAGDV
;
A
#
# COMPACT_ATOMS: atom_id res chain seq x y z
N MET A 1 20.05 9.75 16.46
CA MET A 1 21.13 9.21 15.61
C MET A 1 20.50 8.77 14.30
N PHE A 2 20.96 9.31 13.17
CA PHE A 2 20.36 9.09 11.83
C PHE A 2 20.89 7.84 11.10
N PHE A 3 21.97 7.20 11.58
CA PHE A 3 22.81 6.32 10.74
C PHE A 3 23.18 4.93 11.28
N ASP A 4 22.70 4.51 12.45
CA ASP A 4 23.22 3.28 13.10
C ASP A 4 22.80 1.95 12.44
N HIS A 5 21.91 1.95 11.45
CA HIS A 5 21.37 0.70 10.86
C HIS A 5 21.66 0.49 9.36
N HIS A 6 22.15 1.50 8.64
CA HIS A 6 22.45 1.38 7.19
C HIS A 6 23.78 2.07 6.84
N SER A 7 24.89 1.34 6.95
CA SER A 7 26.24 1.84 6.60
C SER A 7 26.39 2.27 5.13
N GLN A 8 25.44 1.91 4.28
CA GLN A 8 25.44 2.19 2.84
C GLN A 8 24.34 3.16 2.40
N PHE A 9 23.73 3.91 3.34
CA PHE A 9 22.60 4.80 3.05
C PHE A 9 22.85 5.78 1.90
N PHE A 10 24.05 6.35 1.77
CA PHE A 10 24.37 7.32 0.71
C PHE A 10 24.94 6.71 -0.57
N ARG A 11 25.15 5.40 -0.60
CA ARG A 11 25.81 4.71 -1.72
C ARG A 11 25.15 4.98 -3.09
N PRO A 12 23.81 5.05 -3.21
CA PRO A 12 23.18 5.35 -4.50
C PRO A 12 23.59 6.70 -5.11
N LEU A 13 23.85 7.71 -4.27
CA LEU A 13 24.19 9.09 -4.71
C LEU A 13 25.65 9.29 -5.10
N VAL A 14 26.53 8.36 -4.75
CA VAL A 14 27.97 8.44 -5.07
C VAL A 14 28.26 7.86 -6.47
N SER A 15 27.25 7.30 -7.14
CA SER A 15 27.40 6.65 -8.45
C SER A 15 27.26 7.63 -9.62
N LYS A 16 27.66 7.19 -10.82
CA LYS A 16 27.39 7.90 -12.09
C LYS A 16 25.89 8.07 -12.38
N TYR A 17 25.04 7.28 -11.73
CA TYR A 17 23.58 7.30 -11.88
C TYR A 17 22.88 8.19 -10.85
N ARG A 18 23.62 9.05 -10.12
CA ARG A 18 23.08 9.91 -9.04
C ARG A 18 21.86 10.75 -9.46
N ALA A 19 21.88 11.33 -10.65
CA ALA A 19 20.77 12.15 -11.15
C ALA A 19 19.52 11.30 -11.43
N GLN A 20 19.70 10.13 -12.04
CA GLN A 20 18.63 9.17 -12.30
C GLN A 20 18.04 8.60 -11.00
N VAL A 21 18.89 8.33 -10.00
CA VAL A 21 18.44 7.91 -8.67
C VAL A 21 17.52 8.95 -8.06
N VAL A 22 17.90 10.24 -8.09
CA VAL A 22 17.08 11.33 -7.56
C VAL A 22 15.77 11.45 -8.33
N GLU A 23 15.81 11.42 -9.67
CA GLU A 23 14.60 11.52 -10.50
C GLU A 23 13.63 10.37 -10.25
N CYS A 24 14.12 9.12 -10.21
CA CYS A 24 13.31 7.94 -9.92
C CYS A 24 12.65 8.04 -8.54
N LEU A 25 13.37 8.53 -7.53
CA LEU A 25 12.80 8.73 -6.19
C LEU A 25 11.77 9.85 -6.17
N THR A 26 12.04 10.97 -6.84
CA THR A 26 11.10 12.11 -6.96
C THR A 26 9.81 11.66 -7.63
N ALA A 27 9.90 10.93 -8.74
CA ALA A 27 8.73 10.40 -9.45
C ALA A 27 7.93 9.41 -8.58
N LEU A 28 8.61 8.50 -7.88
CA LEU A 28 7.95 7.56 -6.97
C LEU A 28 7.33 8.27 -5.76
N TYR A 29 7.98 9.29 -5.22
CA TYR A 29 7.44 10.12 -4.15
C TYR A 29 6.18 10.86 -4.61
N GLN A 30 6.19 11.46 -5.79
CA GLN A 30 5.03 12.14 -6.37
C GLN A 30 3.87 11.16 -6.62
N ARG A 31 4.16 9.94 -7.07
CA ARG A 31 3.13 8.90 -7.25
C ARG A 31 2.51 8.41 -5.94
N LEU A 32 3.29 8.33 -4.87
CA LEU A 32 2.84 7.82 -3.56
C LEU A 32 2.25 8.89 -2.64
N TYR A 33 2.75 10.12 -2.74
CA TYR A 33 2.47 11.20 -1.79
C TYR A 33 2.14 12.54 -2.45
N GLY A 34 2.15 12.62 -3.79
CA GLY A 34 1.84 13.83 -4.53
C GLY A 34 0.35 14.12 -4.69
N ALA A 35 0.03 15.20 -5.42
CA ALA A 35 -1.34 15.70 -5.57
C ALA A 35 -2.33 14.69 -6.16
N GLU A 36 -1.84 13.84 -7.06
CA GLU A 36 -2.59 12.81 -7.81
C GLU A 36 -2.31 11.39 -7.30
N ALA A 37 -1.71 11.24 -6.11
CA ALA A 37 -1.29 9.91 -5.65
C ALA A 37 -2.46 8.94 -5.47
N ASP A 38 -2.23 7.67 -5.80
CA ASP A 38 -3.15 6.55 -5.59
C ASP A 38 -3.13 6.13 -4.12
N TYR A 39 -3.72 6.97 -3.27
CA TYR A 39 -3.78 6.74 -1.83
C TYR A 39 -4.46 5.41 -1.52
N GLY A 40 -3.76 4.51 -0.82
CA GLY A 40 -4.30 3.24 -0.34
C GLY A 40 -4.16 2.06 -1.29
N GLN A 41 -3.63 2.25 -2.50
CA GLN A 41 -3.18 1.11 -3.32
C GLN A 41 -1.78 0.69 -2.91
N ALA A 42 -1.62 -0.62 -2.71
CA ALA A 42 -0.31 -1.16 -2.40
C ALA A 42 0.51 -1.20 -3.69
N VAL A 43 1.67 -0.54 -3.68
CA VAL A 43 2.49 -0.43 -4.90
C VAL A 43 3.28 -1.70 -5.10
N THR A 44 3.00 -2.38 -6.22
CA THR A 44 3.69 -3.60 -6.61
C THR A 44 5.05 -3.29 -7.21
N ARG A 45 5.94 -4.30 -7.21
CA ARG A 45 7.25 -4.19 -7.88
C ARG A 45 7.15 -3.73 -9.34
N GLN A 46 6.12 -4.19 -10.05
CA GLN A 46 5.90 -3.86 -11.45
C GLN A 46 5.63 -2.36 -11.63
N GLN A 47 4.74 -1.80 -10.82
CA GLN A 47 4.39 -0.37 -10.87
C GLN A 47 5.58 0.54 -10.52
N VAL A 48 6.44 0.11 -9.58
CA VAL A 48 7.68 0.86 -9.28
C VAL A 48 8.62 0.86 -10.48
N ILE A 49 8.80 -0.29 -11.14
CA ILE A 49 9.65 -0.39 -12.32
C ILE A 49 9.13 0.51 -13.44
N GLU A 50 7.82 0.51 -13.71
CA GLU A 50 7.20 1.39 -14.71
C GLU A 50 7.44 2.87 -14.40
N THR A 51 7.22 3.28 -13.14
CA THR A 51 7.48 4.65 -12.68
C THR A 51 8.94 5.04 -12.87
N PHE A 52 9.86 4.12 -12.61
CA PHE A 52 11.29 4.35 -12.80
C PHE A 52 11.66 4.41 -14.28
N GLN A 53 11.04 3.61 -15.15
CA GLN A 53 11.28 3.70 -16.59
C GLN A 53 10.86 5.07 -17.14
N GLU A 54 9.69 5.59 -16.74
CA GLU A 54 9.25 6.94 -17.12
C GLU A 54 10.23 8.03 -16.65
N ALA A 55 10.70 7.93 -15.41
CA ALA A 55 11.69 8.85 -14.85
C ALA A 55 13.04 8.77 -15.58
N LEU A 56 13.50 7.57 -15.94
CA LEU A 56 14.76 7.35 -16.65
C LEU A 56 14.75 7.93 -18.06
N VAL A 57 13.59 7.99 -18.72
CA VAL A 57 13.45 8.65 -20.03
C VAL A 57 13.62 10.18 -19.89
N ARG A 58 13.25 10.75 -18.75
CA ARG A 58 13.36 12.20 -18.48
C ARG A 58 14.77 12.62 -18.03
N ALA A 59 15.51 11.73 -17.36
CA ALA A 59 16.82 12.03 -16.79
C ALA A 59 17.99 11.54 -17.67
N PRO A 60 18.78 12.43 -18.30
CA PRO A 60 19.97 12.03 -19.05
C PRO A 60 21.05 11.42 -18.15
N GLU A 61 21.81 10.46 -18.68
CA GLU A 61 23.00 9.92 -18.00
C GLU A 61 24.06 11.02 -17.86
N MET A 62 24.52 11.28 -16.63
CA MET A 62 25.61 12.22 -16.39
C MET A 62 26.93 11.58 -16.84
N THR A 63 27.42 11.98 -18.02
CA THR A 63 28.75 11.59 -18.51
C THR A 63 29.80 12.43 -17.77
N ASP A 64 30.38 11.90 -16.69
CA ASP A 64 31.56 12.50 -16.07
C ASP A 64 32.79 12.21 -16.95
N SER A 65 33.00 12.95 -18.04
CA SER A 65 34.29 13.11 -18.75
C SER A 65 34.26 14.26 -19.78
N PRO A 66 34.91 15.42 -19.51
CA PRO A 66 35.14 16.49 -20.50
C PRO A 66 36.34 16.24 -21.41
N GLN A 67 36.83 15.00 -21.54
CA GLN A 67 38.01 14.72 -22.36
C GLN A 67 38.03 13.26 -22.76
N GLU A 68 37.53 12.97 -23.95
CA GLU A 68 38.06 11.98 -24.89
C GLU A 68 37.21 12.01 -26.16
N ASP A 69 37.52 12.97 -27.04
CA ASP A 69 37.27 12.85 -28.47
C ASP A 69 38.13 11.67 -28.99
N SER A 70 37.62 10.46 -28.82
CA SER A 70 38.10 9.31 -29.58
C SER A 70 36.88 8.51 -30.04
N ALA A 71 36.86 8.23 -31.34
CA ALA A 71 35.80 7.53 -32.06
C ALA A 71 35.68 6.03 -31.69
N GLU A 72 35.97 5.68 -30.43
CA GLU A 72 35.79 4.36 -29.82
C GLU A 72 34.73 4.39 -28.68
N ALA A 73 34.16 5.56 -28.37
CA ALA A 73 33.11 5.74 -27.37
C ALA A 73 31.73 5.14 -27.74
N ASP A 74 31.56 4.61 -28.95
CA ASP A 74 30.33 3.91 -29.37
C ASP A 74 30.22 2.48 -28.77
N ALA A 75 31.28 1.98 -28.12
CA ALA A 75 31.33 0.66 -27.52
C ALA A 75 30.95 0.61 -26.03
N GLU A 76 30.85 1.76 -25.33
CA GLU A 76 30.30 1.84 -23.96
C GLU A 76 28.81 2.19 -23.95
N ARG A 77 28.05 1.63 -24.91
CA ARG A 77 26.59 1.59 -24.82
C ARG A 77 26.20 0.99 -23.48
N SER A 78 25.35 1.71 -22.76
CA SER A 78 24.83 1.48 -21.41
C SER A 78 25.05 0.07 -20.86
N ARG A 79 25.54 -0.02 -19.62
CA ARG A 79 25.68 -1.28 -18.84
C ARG A 79 24.43 -2.17 -18.89
N PHE A 80 23.26 -1.59 -19.18
CA PHE A 80 21.97 -2.26 -19.22
C PHE A 80 21.47 -2.38 -20.65
N ARG A 81 20.84 -3.52 -20.97
CA ARG A 81 20.29 -3.77 -22.31
C ARG A 81 18.98 -3.03 -22.56
N ASP A 82 18.25 -2.73 -21.48
CA ASP A 82 16.96 -2.04 -21.51
C ASP A 82 16.77 -1.18 -20.25
N THR A 83 16.00 -0.10 -20.38
CA THR A 83 15.55 0.77 -19.28
C THR A 83 14.86 0.00 -18.16
N ARG A 84 14.15 -1.09 -18.50
CA ARG A 84 13.53 -1.98 -17.51
C ARG A 84 14.56 -2.66 -16.60
N GLU A 85 15.67 -3.10 -17.17
CA GLU A 85 16.77 -3.74 -16.44
C GLU A 85 17.47 -2.72 -15.53
N GLN A 86 17.69 -1.50 -16.03
CA GLN A 86 18.23 -0.38 -15.26
C GLN A 86 17.31 0.03 -14.09
N ALA A 87 16.01 0.16 -14.34
CA ALA A 87 15.00 0.43 -13.30
C ALA A 87 14.99 -0.67 -12.22
N GLY A 88 15.04 -1.94 -12.62
CA GLY A 88 15.13 -3.07 -11.69
C GLY A 88 16.42 -3.06 -10.85
N TRP A 89 17.55 -2.67 -11.46
CA TRP A 89 18.82 -2.53 -10.75
C TRP A 89 18.81 -1.37 -9.75
N LEU A 90 18.29 -0.20 -10.15
CA LEU A 90 18.13 0.97 -9.27
C LEU A 90 17.22 0.66 -8.08
N LEU A 91 16.11 -0.04 -8.31
CA LEU A 91 15.20 -0.48 -7.25
C LEU A 91 15.92 -1.34 -6.20
N ASN A 92 16.71 -2.32 -6.64
CA ASN A 92 17.49 -3.14 -5.71
C ASN A 92 18.51 -2.31 -4.92
N GLN A 93 19.18 -1.35 -5.55
CA GLN A 93 20.07 -0.44 -4.82
C GLN A 93 19.35 0.38 -3.75
N MET A 94 18.15 0.88 -4.04
CA MET A 94 17.37 1.66 -3.07
C MET A 94 16.88 0.81 -1.90
N LEU A 95 16.57 -0.46 -2.15
CA LEU A 95 16.22 -1.44 -1.12
C LEU A 95 17.44 -1.75 -0.23
N ASP A 96 18.60 -2.00 -0.83
CA ASP A 96 19.84 -2.30 -0.11
C ASP A 96 20.34 -1.10 0.72
N ALA A 97 20.14 0.12 0.22
CA ALA A 97 20.46 1.36 0.92
C ALA A 97 19.47 1.69 2.06
N GLY A 98 18.35 0.97 2.17
CA GLY A 98 17.32 1.20 3.18
C GLY A 98 16.43 2.41 2.90
N TRP A 99 16.30 2.83 1.63
CA TRP A 99 15.41 3.92 1.23
C TRP A 99 13.99 3.43 0.97
N LEU A 100 13.88 2.22 0.44
CA LEU A 100 12.62 1.50 0.24
C LEU A 100 12.61 0.24 1.11
N ASP A 101 11.42 -0.25 1.41
CA ASP A 101 11.20 -1.48 2.17
C ASP A 101 10.15 -2.38 1.50
N ARG A 102 10.35 -3.69 1.66
CA ARG A 102 9.44 -4.72 1.15
C ARG A 102 8.48 -5.12 2.27
N GLN A 103 7.21 -4.78 2.10
CA GLN A 103 6.16 -5.21 3.02
C GLN A 103 5.42 -6.39 2.38
N VAL A 104 5.43 -7.53 3.06
CA VAL A 104 4.58 -8.66 2.68
C VAL A 104 3.26 -8.47 3.39
N ASP A 105 2.16 -8.43 2.64
CA ASP A 105 0.82 -8.44 3.22
C ASP A 105 0.53 -9.86 3.75
N ASP A 106 0.24 -9.98 5.05
CA ASP A 106 -0.05 -11.26 5.70
C ASP A 106 -1.35 -11.90 5.16
N ALA A 107 -2.27 -11.11 4.60
CA ALA A 107 -3.57 -11.58 4.12
C ALA A 107 -3.55 -11.99 2.64
N THR A 108 -2.91 -11.21 1.78
CA THR A 108 -2.85 -11.47 0.33
C THR A 108 -1.55 -12.17 -0.10
N LEU A 109 -0.55 -12.24 0.79
CA LEU A 109 0.81 -12.71 0.50
C LEU A 109 1.51 -11.91 -0.61
N GLU A 110 0.95 -10.76 -0.99
CA GLU A 110 1.54 -9.90 -2.00
C GLU A 110 2.70 -9.09 -1.40
N VAL A 111 3.76 -8.93 -2.20
CA VAL A 111 4.92 -8.12 -1.84
C VAL A 111 4.71 -6.71 -2.35
N THR A 112 4.57 -5.79 -1.41
CA THR A 112 4.31 -4.38 -1.66
C THR A 112 5.55 -3.57 -1.30
N LEU A 113 5.79 -2.49 -2.02
CA LEU A 113 6.95 -1.61 -1.84
C LEU A 113 6.49 -0.29 -1.25
N SER A 114 7.19 0.16 -0.23
CA SER A 114 6.92 1.41 0.46
C SER A 114 8.22 2.14 0.76
N PHE A 115 8.17 3.46 0.92
CA PHE A 115 9.32 4.18 1.45
C PHE A 115 9.57 3.80 2.91
N THR A 116 10.84 3.73 3.29
CA THR A 116 11.18 3.80 4.71
C THR A 116 10.97 5.23 5.20
N ARG A 117 10.76 5.41 6.51
CA ARG A 117 10.63 6.75 7.10
C ARG A 117 11.81 7.66 6.74
N THR A 118 13.03 7.11 6.80
CA THR A 118 14.26 7.85 6.49
C THR A 118 14.38 8.11 5.00
N GLY A 119 14.09 7.12 4.15
CA GLY A 119 14.09 7.27 2.70
C GLY A 119 13.10 8.32 2.22
N ARG A 120 11.88 8.35 2.78
CA ARG A 120 10.88 9.37 2.46
C ARG A 120 11.36 10.77 2.85
N ARG A 121 11.79 10.98 4.09
CA ARG A 121 12.28 12.31 4.56
C ARG A 121 13.47 12.82 3.76
N PHE A 122 14.33 11.91 3.34
CA PHE A 122 15.48 12.25 2.51
C PHE A 122 15.04 12.63 1.09
N THR A 123 14.06 11.90 0.54
CA THR A 123 13.49 12.19 -0.79
C THR A 123 12.67 13.49 -0.80
N GLU A 124 11.91 13.76 0.26
CA GLU A 124 11.13 14.98 0.47
C GLU A 124 12.00 16.23 0.27
N ALA A 125 13.26 16.20 0.71
CA ALA A 125 14.17 17.33 0.53
C ALA A 125 14.50 17.64 -0.94
N PHE A 126 14.52 16.63 -1.82
CA PHE A 126 14.73 16.84 -3.26
C PHE A 126 13.49 17.42 -3.94
N VAL A 127 12.30 16.93 -3.55
CA VAL A 127 11.01 17.42 -4.06
C VAL A 127 10.74 18.85 -3.58
N ASP A 128 11.10 19.16 -2.33
CA ASP A 128 10.96 20.49 -1.77
C ASP A 128 11.89 21.51 -2.44
N ASP A 129 13.07 21.13 -2.93
CA ASP A 129 13.95 22.04 -3.67
C ASP A 129 13.39 22.42 -5.05
N GLU A 130 12.71 21.51 -5.75
CA GLU A 130 11.94 21.85 -6.96
C GLU A 130 10.77 22.79 -6.66
N ARG A 131 10.14 22.65 -5.49
CA ARG A 131 8.97 23.45 -5.06
C ARG A 131 9.33 24.76 -4.35
N LYS A 132 10.58 24.93 -3.91
CA LYS A 132 11.09 26.07 -3.12
C LYS A 132 11.21 27.39 -3.88
N ALA A 133 10.69 27.48 -5.10
CA ALA A 133 10.37 28.79 -5.67
C ALA A 133 9.22 29.52 -4.93
N GLY A 134 8.45 28.85 -4.05
CA GLY A 134 7.16 29.39 -3.61
C GLY A 134 6.76 29.46 -2.14
N SER A 135 7.14 28.57 -1.20
CA SER A 135 6.51 28.64 0.14
C SER A 135 7.33 28.18 1.34
N THR A 136 7.21 28.97 2.41
CA THR A 136 7.94 28.87 3.67
C THR A 136 7.39 27.82 4.62
N HIS A 137 8.29 27.24 5.41
CA HIS A 137 8.03 26.31 6.50
C HIS A 137 7.04 26.88 7.53
N ARG A 138 5.97 26.13 7.91
CA ARG A 138 5.47 26.07 9.31
C ARG A 138 4.29 25.10 9.58
N SER A 139 4.49 24.36 10.70
CA SER A 139 3.58 23.61 11.58
C SER A 139 2.91 22.32 11.07
N ARG A 140 3.27 21.18 11.68
CA ARG A 140 2.87 19.78 11.35
C ARG A 140 1.63 19.25 12.10
N HIS A 141 0.87 20.11 12.80
CA HIS A 141 -0.12 19.61 13.79
C HIS A 141 -1.51 20.23 13.72
N ARG A 142 -1.81 21.06 12.72
CA ARG A 142 -3.14 21.71 12.58
C ARG A 142 -3.62 21.82 11.14
N ASN A 143 -3.08 21.01 10.24
CA ASN A 143 -3.23 21.22 8.81
C ASN A 143 -4.69 21.20 8.35
N THR A 144 -5.55 20.30 8.83
CA THR A 144 -6.98 20.29 8.44
C THR A 144 -7.75 21.54 8.90
N ARG A 145 -7.47 22.05 10.10
CA ARG A 145 -8.06 23.31 10.58
C ARG A 145 -7.50 24.51 9.79
N ASN A 146 -6.22 24.46 9.44
CA ASN A 146 -5.55 25.51 8.68
C ASN A 146 -6.10 25.58 7.25
N VAL A 147 -6.35 24.44 6.58
CA VAL A 147 -7.06 24.40 5.28
C VAL A 147 -8.40 25.12 5.38
N ARG A 148 -9.24 24.76 6.37
CA ARG A 148 -10.55 25.40 6.57
C ARG A 148 -10.43 26.91 6.79
N ASN A 149 -9.48 27.33 7.63
CA ASN A 149 -9.26 28.74 7.93
C ASN A 149 -8.78 29.53 6.70
N ALA A 150 -7.83 28.97 5.95
CA ALA A 150 -7.27 29.58 4.75
C ALA A 150 -8.33 29.69 3.64
N LEU A 151 -9.09 28.62 3.38
CA LEU A 151 -10.24 28.67 2.46
C LEU A 151 -11.31 29.67 2.92
N GLY A 152 -11.55 29.76 4.23
CA GLY A 152 -12.46 30.74 4.80
C GLY A 152 -11.98 32.18 4.61
N SER A 153 -10.68 32.43 4.73
CA SER A 153 -10.08 33.74 4.45
C SER A 153 -10.17 34.08 2.98
N PHE A 154 -9.82 33.15 2.09
CA PHE A 154 -9.98 33.29 0.65
C PHE A 154 -11.43 33.62 0.25
N LEU A 155 -12.41 32.93 0.86
CA LEU A 155 -13.82 33.18 0.60
C LEU A 155 -14.26 34.61 0.98
N ASN A 156 -13.65 35.20 2.00
CA ASN A 156 -14.03 36.52 2.52
C ASN A 156 -13.27 37.67 1.85
N HIS A 157 -11.97 37.50 1.60
CA HIS A 157 -11.07 38.56 1.12
C HIS A 157 -10.69 38.42 -0.36
N GLY A 158 -10.82 37.22 -0.93
CA GLY A 158 -10.42 36.94 -2.32
C GLY A 158 -8.91 36.87 -2.56
N GLU A 159 -8.10 36.80 -1.50
CA GLU A 159 -6.64 36.75 -1.62
C GLU A 159 -6.16 35.38 -2.10
N VAL A 160 -5.54 35.32 -3.28
CA VAL A 160 -5.08 34.06 -3.88
C VAL A 160 -4.02 33.34 -3.05
N TYR A 161 -3.20 34.07 -2.28
CA TYR A 161 -2.23 33.44 -1.38
C TYR A 161 -2.89 32.56 -0.32
N ASP A 162 -4.08 32.93 0.18
CA ASP A 162 -4.83 32.10 1.12
C ASP A 162 -5.28 30.78 0.48
N LEU A 163 -5.58 30.77 -0.83
CA LEU A 163 -5.92 29.55 -1.56
C LEU A 163 -4.69 28.65 -1.77
N LEU A 164 -3.53 29.24 -2.08
CA LEU A 164 -2.27 28.50 -2.21
C LEU A 164 -1.84 27.91 -0.87
N ASP A 165 -1.99 28.66 0.22
CA ASP A 165 -1.78 28.16 1.59
C ASP A 165 -2.71 26.99 1.90
N ALA A 166 -4.00 27.10 1.53
CA ALA A 166 -4.96 26.00 1.69
C ALA A 166 -4.54 24.74 0.90
N TRP A 167 -4.01 24.93 -0.31
CA TRP A 167 -3.46 23.83 -1.12
C TRP A 167 -2.28 23.14 -0.42
N ASP A 168 -1.30 23.90 0.05
CA ASP A 168 -0.12 23.38 0.75
C ASP A 168 -0.50 22.67 2.05
N TYR A 169 -1.41 23.24 2.84
CA TYR A 169 -1.90 22.58 4.06
C TYR A 169 -2.62 21.28 3.72
N SER A 170 -3.37 21.20 2.62
CA SER A 170 -4.08 19.98 2.22
C SER A 170 -3.13 18.82 1.90
N GLU A 171 -1.98 19.11 1.27
CA GLU A 171 -0.95 18.12 0.98
C GLU A 171 -0.31 17.58 2.25
N ARG A 172 -0.01 18.47 3.20
CA ARG A 172 0.61 18.11 4.48
C ARG A 172 -0.26 17.20 5.33
N ILE A 173 -1.60 17.26 5.22
CA ILE A 173 -2.50 16.35 5.95
C ILE A 173 -2.18 14.89 5.61
N LEU A 174 -1.99 14.60 4.33
CA LEU A 174 -1.74 13.24 3.85
C LEU A 174 -0.35 12.78 4.29
N ALA A 175 0.66 13.64 4.12
CA ALA A 175 2.03 13.36 4.58
C ALA A 175 2.09 13.07 6.10
N ASP A 176 1.37 13.85 6.91
CA ASP A 176 1.29 13.64 8.36
C ASP A 176 0.69 12.26 8.69
N PHE A 177 -0.40 11.85 8.03
CA PHE A 177 -1.00 10.52 8.25
C PHE A 177 -0.02 9.40 7.90
N THR A 178 0.65 9.50 6.75
CA THR A 178 1.66 8.53 6.35
C THR A 178 2.81 8.48 7.35
N ASP A 179 3.32 9.62 7.84
CA ASP A 179 4.37 9.70 8.88
C ASP A 179 3.99 8.87 10.11
N VAL A 180 2.74 9.00 10.57
CA VAL A 180 2.25 8.29 11.77
C VAL A 180 2.08 6.80 11.50
N ILE A 181 1.53 6.41 10.35
CA ILE A 181 1.36 5.00 9.97
C ILE A 181 2.72 4.30 9.90
N GLU A 182 3.71 4.93 9.27
CA GLU A 182 5.07 4.39 9.21
C GLU A 182 5.72 4.32 10.58
N GLU A 183 5.56 5.35 11.42
CA GLU A 183 6.07 5.34 12.80
C GLU A 183 5.49 4.18 13.62
N LEU A 184 4.20 3.88 13.46
CA LEU A 184 3.54 2.73 14.09
C LEU A 184 4.10 1.40 13.60
N ASN A 185 4.24 1.25 12.29
CA ASN A 185 4.75 0.03 11.69
C ASN A 185 6.22 -0.22 12.08
N GLU A 186 7.04 0.83 12.13
CA GLU A 186 8.44 0.77 12.60
C GLU A 186 8.50 0.34 14.07
N ARG A 187 7.73 0.99 14.96
CA ARG A 187 7.67 0.65 16.39
C ARG A 187 7.19 -0.79 16.61
N ARG A 188 6.22 -1.26 15.83
CA ARG A 188 5.78 -2.66 15.84
C ARG A 188 6.94 -3.62 15.57
N ARG A 189 7.75 -3.34 14.56
CA ARG A 189 8.91 -4.19 14.19
C ARG A 189 10.01 -4.10 15.24
N ALA A 190 10.30 -2.91 15.75
CA ALA A 190 11.27 -2.70 16.82
C ALA A 190 10.90 -3.50 18.07
N LEU A 191 9.62 -3.47 18.46
CA LEU A 191 9.11 -4.24 19.59
C LEU A 191 9.33 -5.76 19.41
N VAL A 192 9.05 -6.29 18.23
CA VAL A 192 9.33 -7.71 17.93
C VAL A 192 10.81 -8.03 18.11
N ARG A 193 11.70 -7.20 17.55
CA ARG A 193 13.17 -7.41 17.62
C ARG A 193 13.74 -7.26 19.03
N GLU A 194 13.34 -6.23 19.77
CA GLU A 194 13.80 -6.01 21.14
C GLU A 194 13.37 -7.15 22.07
N MET A 195 12.16 -7.69 21.87
CA MET A 195 11.66 -8.81 22.65
C MET A 195 12.29 -10.16 22.28
N GLU A 196 12.76 -10.34 21.04
CA GLU A 196 13.59 -11.51 20.67
C GLU A 196 14.97 -11.49 21.36
N GLY A 197 15.51 -10.31 21.67
CA GLY A 197 16.81 -10.14 22.33
C GLY A 197 16.77 -10.07 23.86
N ALA A 198 15.64 -9.67 24.46
CA ALA A 198 15.56 -9.40 25.90
C ALA A 198 15.30 -10.67 26.74
N PHE A 199 16.30 -11.10 27.50
CA PHE A 199 16.19 -12.21 28.47
C PHE A 199 15.42 -11.86 29.77
N ASN A 200 15.15 -10.57 30.03
CA ASN A 200 14.47 -10.07 31.24
C ASN A 200 13.05 -9.60 30.95
N VAL A 201 12.11 -10.54 31.10
CA VAL A 201 10.71 -10.46 30.67
C VAL A 201 9.89 -9.40 31.42
N ASP A 202 10.08 -9.29 32.73
CA ASP A 202 9.23 -8.44 33.57
C ASP A 202 9.51 -6.95 33.36
N ARG A 203 10.79 -6.60 33.15
CA ARG A 203 11.21 -5.21 32.94
C ARG A 203 10.83 -4.72 31.54
N ALA A 204 11.02 -5.54 30.51
CA ALA A 204 10.63 -5.20 29.14
C ALA A 204 9.10 -5.07 28.99
N SER A 205 8.32 -5.89 29.70
CA SER A 205 6.87 -5.78 29.75
C SER A 205 6.41 -4.48 30.44
N ALA A 206 6.98 -4.15 31.59
CA ALA A 206 6.66 -2.92 32.32
C ALA A 206 7.05 -1.65 31.53
N GLU A 207 8.24 -1.62 30.93
CA GLU A 207 8.70 -0.50 30.08
C GLU A 207 7.80 -0.34 28.84
N PHE A 208 7.27 -1.43 28.29
CA PHE A 208 6.29 -1.37 27.21
C PHE A 208 4.94 -0.80 27.65
N PHE A 209 4.40 -1.23 28.80
CA PHE A 209 3.14 -0.68 29.32
C PHE A 209 3.28 0.80 29.72
N ASP A 210 4.37 1.19 30.36
CA ASP A 210 4.67 2.59 30.67
C ASP A 210 4.74 3.43 29.40
N PHE A 211 5.38 2.92 28.34
CA PHE A 211 5.38 3.58 27.04
C PHE A 211 3.97 3.68 26.43
N MET A 212 3.19 2.59 26.49
CA MET A 212 1.82 2.55 25.96
C MET A 212 0.91 3.57 26.66
N GLU A 213 0.99 3.66 27.98
CA GLU A 213 0.10 4.47 28.81
C GLU A 213 0.58 5.92 28.93
N GLN A 214 1.88 6.16 29.13
CA GLN A 214 2.40 7.51 29.39
C GLN A 214 2.75 8.29 28.11
N ARG A 215 3.03 7.60 26.99
CA ARG A 215 3.53 8.26 25.78
C ARG A 215 2.70 7.97 24.54
N PHE A 216 2.31 6.71 24.34
CA PHE A 216 1.65 6.30 23.10
C PHE A 216 0.17 6.66 23.06
N GLN A 217 -0.59 6.31 24.10
CA GLN A 217 -2.00 6.70 24.21
C GLN A 217 -2.18 8.22 24.22
N PRO A 218 -1.40 9.04 24.94
CA PRO A 218 -1.57 10.49 24.89
C PRO A 218 -1.22 11.09 23.53
N ASP A 219 -0.14 10.65 22.88
CA ASP A 219 0.32 11.21 21.60
C ASP A 219 -0.60 10.77 20.44
N ILE A 220 -1.10 9.54 20.48
CA ILE A 220 -2.12 9.07 19.53
C ILE A 220 -3.48 9.65 19.87
N ALA A 221 -3.91 9.71 21.12
CA ALA A 221 -5.16 10.38 21.48
C ALA A 221 -5.11 11.85 21.04
N ILE A 222 -4.03 12.60 21.20
CA ILE A 222 -3.96 13.96 20.66
C ILE A 222 -4.09 13.98 19.12
N ARG A 223 -3.55 12.98 18.41
CA ARG A 223 -3.61 12.85 16.94
C ARG A 223 -4.93 12.26 16.42
N LEU A 224 -5.65 11.49 17.24
CA LEU A 224 -6.74 10.58 16.86
C LEU A 224 -8.05 10.87 17.62
N SER A 225 -7.99 11.41 18.85
CA SER A 225 -9.10 12.11 19.55
C SER A 225 -9.52 13.39 18.84
N ALA A 226 -8.81 13.73 17.76
CA ALA A 226 -9.28 14.63 16.74
C ALA A 226 -10.09 13.83 15.71
N ASP A 227 -11.38 13.58 15.99
CA ASP A 227 -12.47 13.49 15.00
C ASP A 227 -12.60 14.76 14.14
N SER A 228 -11.49 15.49 13.97
CA SER A 228 -11.36 16.75 13.32
C SER A 228 -11.28 16.58 11.81
N VAL A 229 -10.68 15.50 11.30
CA VAL A 229 -10.59 15.32 9.84
C VAL A 229 -11.95 15.04 9.25
N GLU A 230 -12.73 14.17 9.89
CA GLU A 230 -14.11 13.87 9.50
C GLU A 230 -15.02 15.10 9.68
N LYS A 231 -14.93 15.78 10.83
CA LYS A 231 -15.67 17.02 11.10
C LYS A 231 -15.30 18.19 10.18
N TYR A 232 -14.01 18.38 9.88
CA TYR A 232 -13.55 19.47 9.02
C TYR A 232 -13.70 19.12 7.54
N ARG A 233 -13.80 17.84 7.16
CA ARG A 233 -14.11 17.43 5.79
C ARG A 233 -15.41 18.09 5.32
N GLU A 234 -16.50 17.93 6.06
CA GLU A 234 -17.78 18.55 5.72
C GLU A 234 -17.66 20.07 5.67
N GLN A 235 -17.03 20.69 6.68
CA GLN A 235 -16.84 22.14 6.72
C GLN A 235 -16.00 22.67 5.54
N ILE A 236 -14.97 21.94 5.13
CA ILE A 236 -14.11 22.30 4.00
C ILE A 236 -14.90 22.16 2.70
N SER A 237 -15.59 21.04 2.48
CA SER A 237 -16.45 20.85 1.31
C SER A 237 -17.55 21.92 1.22
N ASP A 238 -18.12 22.34 2.36
CA ASP A 238 -19.08 23.45 2.42
C ASP A 238 -18.46 24.79 2.03
N VAL A 239 -17.28 25.11 2.55
CA VAL A 239 -16.57 26.35 2.20
C VAL A 239 -16.20 26.35 0.71
N ILE A 240 -15.72 25.23 0.18
CA ILE A 240 -15.45 25.06 -1.26
C ILE A 240 -16.72 25.25 -2.07
N GLY A 241 -17.84 24.66 -1.65
CA GLY A 241 -19.15 24.86 -2.27
C GLY A 241 -19.58 26.33 -2.29
N ARG A 242 -19.32 27.08 -1.20
CA ARG A 242 -19.57 28.52 -1.13
C ARG A 242 -18.67 29.32 -2.06
N ILE A 243 -17.38 28.99 -2.15
CA ILE A 243 -16.43 29.61 -3.08
C ILE A 243 -16.91 29.42 -4.53
N ARG A 244 -17.33 28.20 -4.89
CA ARG A 244 -17.85 27.88 -6.25
C ARG A 244 -19.10 28.70 -6.62
N ARG A 245 -19.95 29.00 -5.63
CA ARG A 245 -21.17 29.82 -5.79
C ARG A 245 -20.91 31.33 -5.85
N GLN A 246 -19.67 31.79 -5.62
CA GLN A 246 -19.34 33.22 -5.73
C GLN A 246 -19.60 33.76 -7.16
N PRO A 247 -19.77 35.08 -7.32
CA PRO A 247 -19.96 35.73 -8.62
C PRO A 247 -18.84 35.42 -9.62
N LYS A 248 -19.16 35.49 -10.91
CA LYS A 248 -18.16 35.27 -11.98
C LYS A 248 -17.00 36.28 -11.93
N ALA A 249 -17.25 37.52 -11.48
CA ALA A 249 -16.21 38.54 -11.32
C ALA A 249 -15.14 38.09 -10.32
N PHE A 250 -15.55 37.72 -9.09
CA PHE A 250 -14.66 37.18 -8.06
C PHE A 250 -13.82 36.00 -8.56
N LYS A 251 -14.46 35.05 -9.25
CA LYS A 251 -13.76 33.88 -9.80
C LYS A 251 -12.79 34.25 -10.93
N GLY A 252 -13.16 35.23 -11.76
CA GLY A 252 -12.32 35.75 -12.83
C GLY A 252 -11.06 36.44 -12.29
N ASP A 253 -11.22 37.30 -11.28
CA ASP A 253 -10.11 38.00 -10.64
C ASP A 253 -9.12 37.03 -9.98
N ALA A 254 -9.65 36.03 -9.26
CA ALA A 254 -8.84 34.99 -8.64
C ALA A 254 -8.11 34.11 -9.69
N GLU A 255 -8.80 33.71 -10.75
CA GLU A 255 -8.20 32.91 -11.84
C GLU A 255 -7.11 33.69 -12.57
N GLN A 256 -7.33 34.97 -12.88
CA GLN A 256 -6.32 35.82 -13.51
C GLN A 256 -5.07 35.91 -12.63
N ARG A 257 -5.26 36.15 -11.33
CA ARG A 257 -4.15 36.28 -10.39
C ARG A 257 -3.41 34.96 -10.17
N LEU A 258 -4.10 33.82 -10.20
CA LEU A 258 -3.48 32.49 -10.19
C LEU A 258 -2.58 32.28 -11.42
N ARG A 259 -3.06 32.63 -12.61
CA ARG A 259 -2.28 32.50 -13.86
C ARG A 259 -1.07 33.42 -13.91
N GLU A 260 -1.15 34.59 -13.29
CA GLU A 260 -0.01 35.50 -13.13
C GLU A 260 1.07 34.91 -12.21
N LEU A 261 0.67 34.23 -11.14
CA LEU A 261 1.58 33.64 -10.15
C LEU A 261 2.17 32.30 -10.58
N LEU A 262 1.42 31.50 -11.34
CA LEU A 262 1.77 30.14 -11.73
C LEU A 262 1.64 29.97 -13.26
N PRO A 263 2.48 30.64 -14.07
CA PRO A 263 2.39 30.61 -15.53
C PRO A 263 2.66 29.21 -16.10
N ASP A 264 3.50 28.41 -15.43
CA ASP A 264 3.92 27.09 -15.91
C ASP A 264 2.84 26.00 -15.76
N GLN A 265 1.80 26.25 -14.95
CA GLN A 265 0.70 25.30 -14.71
C GLN A 265 -0.55 25.59 -15.55
N VAL A 266 -0.49 26.59 -16.44
CA VAL A 266 -1.66 27.04 -17.22
C VAL A 266 -1.89 26.12 -18.42
N GLU A 267 -2.95 25.32 -18.35
CA GLU A 267 -3.44 24.55 -19.50
C GLU A 267 -4.59 25.25 -20.23
N PRO A 268 -4.61 25.26 -21.58
CA PRO A 268 -5.68 25.88 -22.35
C PRO A 268 -7.01 25.15 -22.11
N GLY A 269 -8.04 25.92 -21.76
CA GLY A 269 -9.39 25.38 -21.51
C GLY A 269 -9.64 24.85 -20.10
N GLN A 270 -8.61 24.78 -19.24
CA GLN A 270 -8.75 24.44 -17.83
C GLN A 270 -8.70 25.68 -16.93
N SER A 271 -9.37 25.60 -15.78
CA SER A 271 -9.30 26.63 -14.75
C SER A 271 -8.43 26.15 -13.60
N LEU A 272 -7.43 26.95 -13.27
CA LEU A 272 -6.58 26.71 -12.11
C LEU A 272 -7.39 26.74 -10.83
N LEU A 273 -8.28 27.74 -10.67
CA LEU A 273 -9.12 27.86 -9.48
C LEU A 273 -9.94 26.59 -9.22
N TRP A 274 -10.56 26.02 -10.27
CA TRP A 274 -11.31 24.78 -10.13
C TRP A 274 -10.41 23.58 -9.81
N SER A 275 -9.27 23.45 -10.49
CA SER A 275 -8.27 22.40 -10.22
C SER A 275 -7.79 22.43 -8.76
N PHE A 276 -7.41 23.60 -8.24
CA PHE A 276 -6.99 23.76 -6.84
C PHE A 276 -8.12 23.38 -5.86
N LEU A 277 -9.34 23.83 -6.10
CA LEU A 277 -10.48 23.53 -5.23
C LEU A 277 -10.86 22.04 -5.26
N ASP A 278 -10.88 21.42 -6.45
CA ASP A 278 -11.16 19.98 -6.61
C ASP A 278 -10.05 19.13 -5.97
N GLY A 279 -8.77 19.50 -6.15
CA GLY A 279 -7.67 18.78 -5.54
C GLY A 279 -7.63 18.89 -4.01
N ILE A 280 -7.94 20.06 -3.43
CA ILE A 280 -8.08 20.20 -1.96
C ILE A 280 -9.20 19.29 -1.45
N ASP A 281 -10.36 19.31 -2.09
CA ASP A 281 -11.52 18.49 -1.69
C ASP A 281 -11.19 16.99 -1.77
N ARG A 282 -10.58 16.54 -2.88
CA ARG A 282 -10.15 15.15 -3.06
C ARG A 282 -9.13 14.72 -2.02
N ARG A 283 -8.11 15.55 -1.75
CA ARG A 283 -7.07 15.27 -0.74
C ARG A 283 -7.67 15.10 0.66
N VAL A 284 -8.59 15.98 1.05
CA VAL A 284 -9.26 15.91 2.36
C VAL A 284 -10.17 14.68 2.46
N ARG A 285 -10.88 14.32 1.37
CA ARG A 285 -11.66 13.07 1.31
C ARG A 285 -10.78 11.85 1.44
N ASN A 286 -9.69 11.76 0.67
CA ASN A 286 -8.74 10.64 0.74
C ASN A 286 -8.13 10.49 2.13
N ALA A 287 -7.84 11.61 2.81
CA ALA A 287 -7.36 11.58 4.18
C ALA A 287 -8.39 10.94 5.14
N ALA A 288 -9.68 11.25 4.97
CA ALA A 288 -10.76 10.73 5.82
C ALA A 288 -11.15 9.28 5.47
N GLU A 289 -11.30 8.96 4.19
CA GLU A 289 -11.88 7.68 3.72
C GLU A 289 -10.83 6.59 3.56
N VAL A 290 -9.56 6.93 3.37
CA VAL A 290 -8.48 5.96 3.14
C VAL A 290 -7.45 5.97 4.25
N MET A 291 -6.84 7.14 4.52
CA MET A 291 -5.70 7.23 5.44
C MET A 291 -6.11 7.02 6.91
N LEU A 292 -7.24 7.59 7.34
CA LEU A 292 -7.72 7.44 8.71
C LEU A 292 -8.09 5.96 9.04
N PRO A 293 -8.82 5.22 8.19
CA PRO A 293 -8.99 3.77 8.37
C PRO A 293 -7.69 2.99 8.34
N ALA A 294 -6.74 3.31 7.46
CA ALA A 294 -5.42 2.67 7.43
C ALA A 294 -4.64 2.88 8.74
N LEU A 295 -4.69 4.09 9.30
CA LEU A 295 -4.12 4.42 10.60
C LEU A 295 -4.76 3.60 11.73
N ARG A 296 -6.10 3.53 11.77
CA ARG A 296 -6.84 2.71 12.75
C ARG A 296 -6.43 1.23 12.66
N ARG A 297 -6.30 0.68 11.44
CA ARG A 297 -5.84 -0.71 11.21
C ARG A 297 -4.40 -0.93 11.70
N SER A 298 -3.47 -0.04 11.35
CA SER A 298 -2.07 -0.14 11.81
C SER A 298 -1.98 -0.11 13.35
N LEU A 299 -2.74 0.77 14.00
CA LEU A 299 -2.84 0.84 15.46
C LEU A 299 -3.37 -0.47 16.07
N GLN A 300 -4.46 -1.02 15.52
CA GLN A 300 -5.02 -2.29 15.96
C GLN A 300 -4.03 -3.44 15.80
N HIS A 301 -3.31 -3.50 14.68
CA HIS A 301 -2.28 -4.51 14.44
C HIS A 301 -1.13 -4.40 15.44
N PHE A 302 -0.69 -3.18 15.76
CA PHE A 302 0.32 -2.95 16.79
C PHE A 302 -0.15 -3.46 18.16
N THR A 303 -1.35 -3.08 18.61
CA THR A 303 -1.90 -3.50 19.91
C THR A 303 -2.13 -5.01 19.98
N LYS A 304 -2.72 -5.62 18.94
CA LYS A 304 -2.92 -7.08 18.87
C LYS A 304 -1.58 -7.82 18.94
N ARG A 305 -0.58 -7.34 18.20
CA ARG A 305 0.75 -7.98 18.21
C ARG A 305 1.41 -7.89 19.58
N ALA A 306 1.31 -6.73 20.23
CA ALA A 306 1.80 -6.56 21.59
C ALA A 306 1.13 -7.53 22.58
N ASP A 307 -0.21 -7.66 22.55
CA ASP A 307 -0.94 -8.62 23.40
C ASP A 307 -0.47 -10.07 23.15
N ILE A 308 -0.35 -10.48 21.88
CA ILE A 308 0.14 -11.81 21.51
C ILE A 308 1.53 -12.07 22.10
N ILE A 309 2.46 -11.12 21.95
CA ILE A 309 3.83 -11.29 22.44
C ILE A 309 3.83 -11.39 23.97
N ILE A 310 3.06 -10.55 24.68
CA ILE A 310 2.95 -10.61 26.13
C ILE A 310 2.42 -11.97 26.60
N ARG A 311 1.38 -12.50 25.95
CA ARG A 311 0.85 -13.85 26.26
C ARG A 311 1.87 -14.95 26.01
N GLN A 312 2.57 -14.90 24.88
CA GLN A 312 3.64 -15.84 24.56
C GLN A 312 4.78 -15.79 25.59
N MET A 313 5.14 -14.59 26.05
CA MET A 313 6.19 -14.38 27.05
C MET A 313 5.78 -14.85 28.45
N ASN A 314 4.53 -14.62 28.86
CA ASN A 314 3.99 -15.18 30.10
C ASN A 314 3.96 -16.71 30.06
N TYR A 315 3.63 -17.29 28.90
CA TYR A 315 3.67 -18.74 28.69
C TYR A 315 5.10 -19.30 28.76
N LEU A 316 6.07 -18.65 28.13
CA LEU A 316 7.49 -19.04 28.18
C LEU A 316 8.11 -18.86 29.57
N SER A 317 7.76 -17.80 30.29
CA SER A 317 8.23 -17.53 31.66
C SER A 317 7.64 -18.52 32.66
N SER A 318 6.38 -18.92 32.46
CA SER A 318 5.77 -20.03 33.21
C SER A 318 6.50 -21.36 32.94
N ARG A 319 6.94 -21.61 31.69
CA ARG A 319 7.78 -22.78 31.36
C ARG A 319 9.23 -22.71 31.88
N LYS A 320 9.78 -21.54 32.25
CA LYS A 320 11.13 -21.48 32.89
C LYS A 320 11.18 -22.17 34.25
N HIS A 321 10.04 -22.43 34.90
CA HIS A 321 9.97 -23.28 36.10
C HIS A 321 9.93 -24.79 35.78
N ALA A 322 9.91 -25.16 34.49
CA ALA A 322 9.92 -26.53 34.00
C ALA A 322 11.05 -26.72 32.96
N ASP A 323 12.30 -26.45 33.36
CA ASP A 323 13.46 -26.80 32.53
C ASP A 323 13.65 -28.32 32.49
N VAL A 324 12.95 -28.96 31.56
CA VAL A 324 13.03 -30.40 31.28
C VAL A 324 14.48 -30.82 31.01
N ALA A 325 15.32 -29.96 30.44
CA ALA A 325 16.72 -30.26 30.16
C ALA A 325 17.60 -30.22 31.43
N ALA A 326 17.31 -29.34 32.39
CA ALA A 326 17.96 -29.37 33.71
C ALA A 326 17.51 -30.59 34.54
N VAL A 327 16.22 -30.94 34.47
CA VAL A 327 15.68 -32.16 35.09
C VAL A 327 16.29 -33.41 34.48
N ALA A 328 16.39 -33.48 33.15
CA ALA A 328 17.01 -34.59 32.42
C ALA A 328 18.51 -34.73 32.73
N ARG A 329 19.26 -33.61 32.81
CA ARG A 329 20.67 -33.62 33.23
C ARG A 329 20.87 -34.08 34.68
N ARG A 330 19.97 -33.71 35.59
CA ARG A 330 19.99 -34.20 36.97
C ARG A 330 19.64 -35.69 37.05
N LEU A 331 18.69 -36.16 36.23
CA LEU A 331 18.37 -37.58 36.12
C LEU A 331 19.55 -38.39 35.54
N SER A 332 20.19 -37.91 34.48
CA SER A 332 21.30 -38.62 33.82
C SER A 332 22.54 -38.77 34.70
N GLY A 333 22.68 -37.98 35.77
CA GLY A 333 23.78 -38.09 36.75
C GLY A 333 23.60 -39.20 37.80
N HIS A 334 22.43 -39.85 37.88
CA HIS A 334 22.17 -40.93 38.82
C HIS A 334 22.39 -42.32 38.20
N PRO A 335 22.66 -43.37 39.00
CA PRO A 335 22.70 -44.75 38.51
C PRO A 335 21.36 -45.18 37.91
N GLN A 336 21.39 -46.06 36.90
CA GLN A 336 20.21 -46.48 36.13
C GLN A 336 19.03 -46.98 36.99
N ALA A 337 19.31 -47.67 38.10
CA ALA A 337 18.29 -48.12 39.04
C ALA A 337 17.53 -46.96 39.72
N GLU A 338 18.23 -45.88 40.07
CA GLU A 338 17.65 -44.70 40.72
C GLU A 338 16.94 -43.80 39.69
N GLN A 339 17.41 -43.79 38.44
CA GLN A 339 16.71 -43.13 37.33
C GLN A 339 15.35 -43.75 37.09
N SER A 340 15.28 -45.08 36.92
CA SER A 340 14.03 -45.80 36.68
C SER A 340 13.05 -45.60 37.83
N ARG A 341 13.53 -45.69 39.08
CA ARG A 341 12.69 -45.46 40.27
C ARG A 341 12.05 -44.07 40.28
N ARG A 342 12.82 -43.02 39.95
CA ARG A 342 12.32 -41.64 39.91
C ARG A 342 11.36 -41.40 38.76
N LEU A 343 11.60 -42.02 37.60
CA LEU A 343 10.70 -41.96 36.46
C LEU A 343 9.39 -42.70 36.73
N GLU A 344 9.41 -43.84 37.42
CA GLU A 344 8.21 -44.57 37.85
C GLU A 344 7.38 -43.77 38.86
N LEU A 345 8.02 -43.11 39.83
CA LEU A 345 7.34 -42.22 40.77
C LEU A 345 6.71 -41.01 40.07
N ALA A 346 7.41 -40.41 39.11
CA ALA A 346 6.88 -39.32 38.30
C ALA A 346 5.73 -39.78 37.40
N ALA A 347 5.83 -40.97 36.80
CA ALA A 347 4.76 -41.58 36.02
C ALA A 347 3.52 -41.83 36.89
N GLY A 348 3.70 -42.31 38.13
CA GLY A 348 2.61 -42.45 39.10
C GLY A 348 1.96 -41.13 39.49
N ALA A 349 2.75 -40.05 39.65
CA ALA A 349 2.24 -38.72 39.94
C ALA A 349 1.52 -38.06 38.74
N MET A 350 1.94 -38.36 37.52
CA MET A 350 1.34 -37.85 36.27
C MET A 350 0.15 -38.69 35.79
N ALA A 351 -0.01 -39.92 36.29
CA ALA A 351 -1.12 -40.81 35.94
C ALA A 351 -2.47 -40.39 36.54
N GLY A 352 -2.53 -39.25 37.26
CA GLY A 352 -3.75 -38.77 37.90
C GLY A 352 -4.67 -38.02 36.96
N LEU A 353 -5.63 -38.72 36.34
CA LEU A 353 -6.93 -38.10 36.10
C LEU A 353 -7.64 -38.00 37.45
N SER A 354 -7.36 -36.94 38.23
CA SER A 354 -8.04 -36.71 39.50
C SER A 354 -9.39 -36.04 39.22
N MET A 355 -10.45 -36.83 39.19
CA MET A 355 -11.81 -36.28 39.27
C MET A 355 -12.06 -35.80 40.70
N SER A 356 -11.81 -34.52 40.97
CA SER A 356 -12.21 -33.86 42.21
C SER A 356 -13.38 -32.91 41.93
N LEU A 357 -14.33 -32.85 42.86
CA LEU A 357 -15.29 -31.74 42.86
C LEU A 357 -14.55 -30.43 43.22
N PRO A 358 -14.79 -29.33 42.49
CA PRO A 358 -14.16 -28.05 42.79
C PRO A 358 -14.58 -27.56 44.20
N ASP A 359 -13.59 -27.12 44.96
CA ASP A 359 -13.76 -26.58 46.32
C ASP A 359 -14.61 -25.30 46.29
N PRO A 360 -15.78 -25.26 46.95
CA PRO A 360 -16.69 -24.12 46.89
C PRO A 360 -16.08 -22.81 47.44
N GLU A 361 -15.06 -22.87 48.29
CA GLU A 361 -14.35 -21.65 48.76
C GLU A 361 -13.42 -21.05 47.70
N GLN A 362 -13.01 -21.84 46.71
CA GLN A 362 -12.20 -21.40 45.57
C GLN A 362 -13.05 -20.90 44.40
N ILE A 363 -14.36 -21.19 44.41
CA ILE A 363 -15.33 -20.61 43.49
C ILE A 363 -15.68 -19.20 43.97
N ARG A 364 -14.74 -18.27 43.80
CA ARG A 364 -15.03 -16.85 43.93
C ARG A 364 -15.67 -16.38 42.63
N LEU A 365 -16.97 -16.11 42.68
CA LEU A 365 -17.65 -15.27 41.69
C LEU A 365 -16.85 -13.98 41.61
N HIS A 366 -16.08 -13.83 40.54
CA HIS A 366 -15.44 -12.55 40.25
C HIS A 366 -16.57 -11.54 40.17
N GLU A 367 -16.45 -10.42 40.89
CA GLU A 367 -17.33 -9.29 40.65
C GLU A 367 -17.37 -9.09 39.13
N ARG A 368 -18.58 -9.15 38.58
CA ARG A 368 -18.79 -8.85 37.17
C ARG A 368 -18.20 -7.47 36.99
N ARG A 369 -17.01 -7.40 36.37
CA ARG A 369 -16.45 -6.15 35.90
C ARG A 369 -17.60 -5.51 35.14
N VAL A 370 -18.18 -4.46 35.71
CA VAL A 370 -19.06 -3.61 34.94
C VAL A 370 -18.10 -3.04 33.92
N ALA A 371 -18.08 -3.66 32.73
CA ALA A 371 -17.48 -3.05 31.59
C ALA A 371 -18.03 -1.63 31.59
N GLU A 372 -17.13 -0.65 31.64
CA GLU A 372 -17.51 0.69 31.31
C GLU A 372 -18.15 0.56 29.94
N VAL A 373 -19.47 0.76 29.88
CA VAL A 373 -20.21 0.70 28.62
C VAL A 373 -19.73 1.92 27.86
N THR A 374 -18.64 1.76 27.13
CA THR A 374 -18.36 2.60 25.98
C THR A 374 -19.59 2.44 25.10
N ASP A 375 -20.33 3.52 24.93
CA ASP A 375 -21.53 3.55 24.13
C ASP A 375 -21.13 3.27 22.67
N TYR A 376 -21.22 2.01 22.27
CA TYR A 376 -21.00 1.53 20.90
C TYR A 376 -22.24 1.74 20.03
N SER A 377 -23.20 2.60 20.43
CA SER A 377 -24.46 2.82 19.68
C SER A 377 -24.31 3.52 18.31
N LEU A 378 -23.09 3.69 17.81
CA LEU A 378 -22.81 4.05 16.41
C LEU A 378 -22.01 2.98 15.66
N MET A 379 -21.88 1.78 16.21
CA MET A 379 -21.56 0.59 15.44
C MET A 379 -22.90 -0.11 15.18
N ASP A 380 -23.51 0.18 14.04
CA ASP A 380 -24.25 -0.89 13.37
C ASP A 380 -23.21 -1.99 13.16
N ASP A 381 -23.27 -2.98 14.04
CA ASP A 381 -22.68 -4.28 13.76
C ASP A 381 -23.25 -4.68 12.40
N PHE A 382 -22.41 -4.66 11.36
CA PHE A 382 -22.61 -5.55 10.25
C PHE A 382 -22.57 -6.94 10.88
N ALA A 383 -23.74 -7.40 11.33
CA ALA A 383 -23.98 -8.79 11.65
C ALA A 383 -23.56 -9.53 10.39
N ASP A 384 -22.38 -10.13 10.48
CA ASP A 384 -21.73 -10.90 9.43
C ASP A 384 -22.56 -12.18 9.30
N ASP A 385 -23.72 -12.01 8.68
CA ASP A 385 -24.77 -13.01 8.57
C ASP A 385 -24.17 -14.21 7.86
N MET A 386 -24.35 -15.40 8.44
CA MET A 386 -23.89 -16.63 7.82
C MET A 386 -24.47 -16.80 6.42
N GLU A 387 -25.65 -16.22 6.16
CA GLU A 387 -26.25 -16.15 4.83
C GLU A 387 -25.49 -15.20 3.90
N SER A 388 -25.01 -14.05 4.39
CA SER A 388 -24.16 -13.11 3.64
C SER A 388 -22.78 -13.70 3.34
N ARG A 389 -22.15 -14.41 4.29
CA ARG A 389 -20.88 -15.12 4.04
C ARG A 389 -21.05 -16.25 3.04
N LYS A 390 -22.15 -16.98 3.12
CA LYS A 390 -22.50 -18.03 2.16
C LYS A 390 -22.75 -17.43 0.78
N ALA A 391 -23.44 -16.29 0.69
CA ALA A 391 -23.65 -15.57 -0.57
C ALA A 391 -22.32 -15.11 -1.17
N VAL A 392 -21.45 -14.45 -0.40
CA VAL A 392 -20.12 -14.03 -0.86
C VAL A 392 -19.26 -15.22 -1.28
N HIS A 393 -19.32 -16.34 -0.55
CA HIS A 393 -18.59 -17.55 -0.93
C HIS A 393 -19.16 -18.20 -2.19
N ILE A 394 -20.48 -18.19 -2.40
CA ILE A 394 -21.12 -18.65 -3.63
C ILE A 394 -20.70 -17.76 -4.79
N ASP A 395 -20.76 -16.44 -4.63
CA ASP A 395 -20.34 -15.47 -5.65
C ASP A 395 -18.85 -15.64 -6.02
N GLN A 396 -17.98 -15.88 -5.03
CA GLN A 396 -16.56 -16.16 -5.27
C GLN A 396 -16.35 -17.50 -5.97
N ALA A 397 -17.06 -18.55 -5.56
CA ALA A 397 -16.96 -19.87 -6.19
C ALA A 397 -17.52 -19.85 -7.62
N GLU A 398 -18.58 -19.09 -7.87
CA GLU A 398 -19.17 -18.86 -9.19
C GLU A 398 -18.21 -18.07 -10.08
N ALA A 399 -17.66 -16.97 -9.57
CA ALA A 399 -16.65 -16.18 -10.29
C ALA A 399 -15.42 -17.04 -10.65
N GLN A 400 -14.99 -17.94 -9.77
CA GLN A 400 -13.88 -18.87 -10.05
C GLN A 400 -14.26 -19.95 -11.05
N ALA A 401 -15.48 -20.49 -11.00
CA ALA A 401 -15.93 -21.54 -11.92
C ALA A 401 -16.10 -21.03 -13.36
N PHE A 402 -16.47 -19.75 -13.52
CA PHE A 402 -16.62 -19.10 -14.83
C PHE A 402 -15.40 -18.26 -15.23
N TYR A 403 -14.32 -18.29 -14.45
CA TYR A 403 -13.08 -17.61 -14.80
C TYR A 403 -12.28 -18.41 -15.82
N ILE A 404 -11.95 -17.78 -16.96
CA ILE A 404 -11.00 -18.31 -17.91
C ILE A 404 -9.74 -17.45 -17.95
N SER A 405 -8.57 -18.08 -17.78
CA SER A 405 -7.30 -17.39 -17.97
C SER A 405 -7.05 -17.09 -19.45
N GLN A 406 -6.53 -15.91 -19.76
CA GLN A 406 -6.20 -15.50 -21.14
C GLN A 406 -5.23 -16.47 -21.83
N GLN A 407 -4.32 -17.11 -21.08
CA GLN A 407 -3.41 -18.14 -21.61
C GLN A 407 -4.14 -19.39 -22.10
N LYS A 408 -5.15 -19.87 -21.36
CA LYS A 408 -5.98 -21.02 -21.80
C LYS A 408 -6.82 -20.66 -23.03
N LEU A 409 -7.36 -19.44 -23.10
CA LEU A 409 -8.06 -18.94 -24.28
C LEU A 409 -7.15 -18.89 -25.50
N GLN A 410 -5.92 -18.35 -25.35
CA GLN A 410 -4.91 -18.33 -26.40
C GLN A 410 -4.54 -19.74 -26.86
N GLN A 411 -4.36 -20.68 -25.92
CA GLN A 411 -4.02 -22.06 -26.25
C GLN A 411 -5.16 -22.74 -27.02
N TYR A 412 -6.41 -22.56 -26.58
CA TYR A 412 -7.59 -23.08 -27.28
C TYR A 412 -7.71 -22.52 -28.71
N ILE A 413 -7.48 -21.22 -28.90
CA ILE A 413 -7.49 -20.60 -30.24
C ILE A 413 -6.29 -21.09 -31.07
N ALA A 414 -5.09 -21.13 -30.50
CA ALA A 414 -3.86 -21.51 -31.20
C ALA A 414 -3.86 -22.98 -31.66
N ASP A 415 -4.35 -23.90 -30.81
CA ASP A 415 -4.44 -25.33 -31.12
C ASP A 415 -5.39 -25.62 -32.29
N ARG A 416 -6.40 -24.76 -32.50
CA ARG A 416 -7.43 -24.91 -33.54
C ARG A 416 -7.15 -24.09 -34.79
N LEU A 417 -6.19 -23.16 -34.74
CA LEU A 417 -5.82 -22.27 -35.85
C LEU A 417 -4.56 -22.71 -36.61
N ALA A 418 -4.04 -23.92 -36.33
CA ALA A 418 -2.71 -24.37 -36.77
C ALA A 418 -2.43 -24.24 -38.29
N ASP A 419 -3.46 -24.22 -39.15
CA ASP A 419 -3.32 -24.10 -40.62
C ASP A 419 -4.10 -22.94 -41.30
N HIS A 420 -4.90 -22.16 -40.56
CA HIS A 420 -5.78 -21.11 -41.13
C HIS A 420 -5.42 -19.71 -40.62
N GLN A 421 -5.43 -18.69 -41.48
CA GLN A 421 -5.15 -17.30 -41.07
C GLN A 421 -6.36 -16.59 -40.44
N GLU A 422 -7.55 -17.14 -40.67
CA GLU A 422 -8.84 -16.63 -40.23
C GLU A 422 -9.71 -17.80 -39.75
N LEU A 423 -10.48 -17.59 -38.68
CA LEU A 423 -11.37 -18.59 -38.10
C LEU A 423 -12.69 -17.95 -37.69
N SER A 424 -13.81 -18.51 -38.13
CA SER A 424 -15.13 -18.08 -37.65
C SER A 424 -15.47 -18.73 -36.31
N SER A 425 -16.10 -17.98 -35.41
CA SER A 425 -16.65 -18.49 -34.15
C SER A 425 -17.75 -19.55 -34.37
N ALA A 426 -18.32 -19.63 -35.57
CA ALA A 426 -19.26 -20.68 -35.98
C ALA A 426 -18.60 -22.06 -36.10
N GLU A 427 -17.30 -22.10 -36.39
CA GLU A 427 -16.54 -23.31 -36.70
C GLU A 427 -15.79 -23.87 -35.49
N LEU A 428 -15.89 -23.21 -34.33
CA LEU A 428 -15.28 -23.64 -33.08
C LEU A 428 -16.09 -24.76 -32.42
N PRO A 429 -15.56 -26.00 -32.34
CA PRO A 429 -16.25 -27.10 -31.68
C PRO A 429 -16.18 -26.98 -30.16
N ILE A 430 -17.28 -27.28 -29.50
CA ILE A 430 -17.41 -27.27 -28.04
C ILE A 430 -17.49 -28.73 -27.57
N GLU A 431 -16.40 -29.26 -27.03
CA GLU A 431 -16.33 -30.65 -26.55
C GLU A 431 -16.29 -30.74 -25.02
N THR A 432 -15.65 -29.76 -24.37
CA THR A 432 -15.53 -29.66 -22.91
C THR A 432 -16.15 -28.38 -22.35
N ALA A 433 -16.37 -28.35 -21.04
CA ALA A 433 -16.85 -27.14 -20.36
C ALA A 433 -15.84 -25.98 -20.46
N GLU A 434 -14.54 -26.28 -20.52
CA GLU A 434 -13.51 -25.25 -20.74
C GLU A 434 -13.60 -24.65 -22.15
N ASP A 435 -13.89 -25.47 -23.17
CA ASP A 435 -14.09 -25.01 -24.55
C ASP A 435 -15.33 -24.12 -24.67
N PHE A 436 -16.42 -24.49 -23.98
CA PHE A 436 -17.62 -23.66 -23.93
C PHE A 436 -17.31 -22.27 -23.36
N MET A 437 -16.56 -22.21 -22.27
CA MET A 437 -16.14 -20.95 -21.65
C MET A 437 -15.21 -20.16 -22.58
N ALA A 438 -14.33 -20.83 -23.31
CA ALA A 438 -13.43 -20.17 -24.27
C ALA A 438 -14.23 -19.51 -25.42
N VAL A 439 -15.25 -20.22 -25.93
CA VAL A 439 -16.15 -19.69 -26.97
C VAL A 439 -17.06 -18.57 -26.43
N ALA A 440 -17.51 -18.65 -25.18
CA ALA A 440 -18.31 -17.60 -24.55
C ALA A 440 -17.50 -16.30 -24.33
N HIS A 441 -16.21 -16.42 -24.01
CA HIS A 441 -15.31 -15.28 -23.78
C HIS A 441 -14.45 -14.92 -25.00
N LEU A 442 -14.82 -15.37 -26.19
CA LEU A 442 -14.04 -15.16 -27.42
C LEU A 442 -13.75 -13.68 -27.72
N ILE A 443 -14.67 -12.78 -27.37
CA ILE A 443 -14.51 -11.32 -27.51
C ILE A 443 -13.30 -10.81 -26.74
N SER A 444 -12.99 -11.41 -25.58
CA SER A 444 -11.83 -11.04 -24.77
C SER A 444 -10.50 -11.34 -25.46
N ALA A 445 -10.48 -12.23 -26.46
CA ALA A 445 -9.29 -12.46 -27.28
C ALA A 445 -8.89 -11.21 -28.09
N GLY A 446 -9.84 -10.30 -28.40
CA GLY A 446 -9.54 -9.03 -29.08
C GLY A 446 -8.80 -8.01 -28.22
N GLN A 447 -8.68 -8.24 -26.90
CA GLN A 447 -7.83 -7.44 -26.01
C GLN A 447 -6.35 -7.82 -26.11
N LEU A 448 -6.03 -8.96 -26.74
CA LEU A 448 -4.67 -9.44 -26.93
C LEU A 448 -4.08 -8.81 -28.20
N GLU A 449 -2.83 -8.34 -28.13
CA GLU A 449 -2.18 -7.67 -29.27
C GLU A 449 -2.02 -8.56 -30.51
N GLU A 450 -2.06 -9.88 -30.34
CA GLU A 450 -1.85 -10.88 -31.39
C GLU A 450 -3.10 -11.18 -32.24
N TRP A 451 -4.29 -10.81 -31.78
CA TRP A 451 -5.57 -11.25 -32.36
C TRP A 451 -6.50 -10.07 -32.66
N THR A 452 -7.19 -10.14 -33.79
CA THR A 452 -8.29 -9.23 -34.15
C THR A 452 -9.60 -10.01 -34.20
N VAL A 453 -10.61 -9.50 -33.49
CA VAL A 453 -11.95 -10.10 -33.42
C VAL A 453 -12.94 -9.13 -34.05
N GLU A 454 -13.53 -9.50 -35.18
CA GLU A 454 -14.49 -8.66 -35.91
C GLU A 454 -15.89 -9.30 -35.87
N PRO A 455 -16.94 -8.55 -35.47
CA PRO A 455 -18.31 -9.04 -35.51
C PRO A 455 -18.82 -9.10 -36.96
N THR A 456 -19.42 -10.23 -37.37
CA THR A 456 -20.03 -10.36 -38.72
C THR A 456 -21.47 -9.87 -38.76
N GLY A 457 -22.08 -9.56 -37.62
CA GLY A 457 -23.47 -9.12 -37.49
C GLY A 457 -24.51 -10.23 -37.69
N ARG A 458 -24.07 -11.50 -37.72
CA ARG A 458 -24.95 -12.67 -37.77
C ARG A 458 -25.13 -13.25 -36.38
N VAL A 459 -26.34 -13.68 -36.08
CA VAL A 459 -26.67 -14.38 -34.83
C VAL A 459 -26.75 -15.88 -35.12
N LEU A 460 -26.03 -16.66 -34.34
CA LEU A 460 -26.00 -18.11 -34.38
C LEU A 460 -26.80 -18.68 -33.21
N SER A 461 -27.42 -19.84 -33.44
CA SER A 461 -28.03 -20.67 -32.41
C SER A 461 -27.49 -22.10 -32.54
N ASP A 462 -27.07 -22.69 -31.45
CA ASP A 462 -26.55 -24.06 -31.40
C ASP A 462 -27.05 -24.77 -30.12
N THR A 463 -26.74 -26.05 -29.99
CA THR A 463 -27.02 -26.92 -28.85
C THR A 463 -26.63 -26.29 -27.50
N TYR A 464 -25.58 -25.47 -27.47
CA TYR A 464 -25.06 -24.82 -26.26
C TYR A 464 -25.47 -23.35 -26.10
N PHE A 465 -25.85 -22.66 -27.17
CA PHE A 465 -26.19 -21.24 -27.16
C PHE A 465 -27.55 -20.99 -27.80
N SER A 466 -28.49 -20.44 -27.02
CA SER A 466 -29.80 -20.03 -27.55
C SER A 466 -29.67 -18.91 -28.58
N GLN A 467 -28.79 -17.94 -28.32
CA GLN A 467 -28.40 -16.86 -29.23
C GLN A 467 -26.95 -16.46 -28.93
N ARG A 468 -26.09 -16.37 -29.95
CA ARG A 468 -24.74 -15.80 -29.85
C ARG A 468 -24.38 -15.05 -31.13
N ASP A 469 -23.58 -14.00 -31.03
CA ASP A 469 -23.06 -13.32 -32.20
C ASP A 469 -21.91 -14.11 -32.83
N GLU A 470 -21.85 -14.09 -34.17
CA GLU A 470 -20.73 -14.64 -34.92
C GLU A 470 -19.58 -13.62 -35.00
N PHE A 471 -18.37 -14.09 -34.72
CA PHE A 471 -17.14 -13.32 -34.77
C PHE A 471 -16.13 -14.02 -35.68
N VAL A 472 -15.38 -13.24 -36.44
CA VAL A 472 -14.22 -13.74 -37.19
C VAL A 472 -12.96 -13.34 -36.44
N LEU A 473 -12.11 -14.32 -36.15
CA LEU A 473 -10.80 -14.14 -35.55
C LEU A 473 -9.74 -14.20 -36.62
N SER A 474 -8.85 -13.22 -36.64
CA SER A 474 -7.68 -13.21 -37.52
C SER A 474 -6.42 -12.91 -36.71
N ARG A 475 -5.29 -13.50 -37.12
CA ARG A 475 -4.00 -13.23 -36.47
C ARG A 475 -3.44 -11.93 -37.03
N ARG A 476 -3.11 -10.97 -36.15
CA ARG A 476 -2.53 -9.68 -36.56
C ARG A 476 -1.14 -9.92 -37.16
N ARG A 477 -0.93 -9.59 -38.43
CA ARG A 477 0.41 -9.63 -39.04
C ARG A 477 1.28 -8.53 -38.43
N ALA A 478 2.51 -8.86 -38.08
CA ALA A 478 3.54 -7.87 -37.74
C ALA A 478 3.94 -7.14 -39.03
N ASP A 479 3.21 -6.08 -39.39
CA ASP A 479 3.61 -5.21 -40.50
C ASP A 479 4.79 -4.34 -40.07
N THR A 480 5.92 -4.59 -40.71
CA THR A 480 7.10 -3.72 -40.80
C THR A 480 6.69 -2.31 -41.23
N ALA A 481 6.68 -1.37 -40.30
CA ALA A 481 6.61 0.06 -40.58
C ALA A 481 8.00 0.60 -40.94
N LEU A 482 8.34 0.63 -42.23
CA LEU A 482 9.32 1.55 -42.82
C LEU A 482 8.88 1.90 -44.25
N ALA A 483 8.02 2.90 -44.39
CA ALA A 483 7.89 3.70 -45.61
C ALA A 483 7.11 4.99 -45.32
N GLY A 484 7.77 6.14 -45.45
CA GLY A 484 7.12 7.44 -45.62
C GLY A 484 7.75 8.59 -44.84
N ASP A 485 8.87 9.14 -45.32
CA ASP A 485 8.92 10.54 -45.78
C ASP A 485 10.31 10.90 -46.36
N VAL A 486 10.33 11.11 -47.67
CA VAL A 486 11.24 12.00 -48.42
C VAL A 486 10.35 13.00 -49.15
#